data_AF-A0A9N9YZ18-F1
#
_entry.id   AF-A0A9N9YZ18-F1
#
_cell.length_a   1.000
_cell.length_b   1.000
_cell.length_c   1.000
_cell.angle_alpha   90.00
_cell.angle_beta   90.00
_cell.angle_gamma   90.00
#
_symmetry.space_group_name_H-M   'P 1'
#
loop_
_entity.id
_entity.type
_entity.pdbx_description
1 polymer ?
#
loop_
_entity_poly.entity_id
_entity_poly.type
_entity_poly.pdbx_seq_one_letter_code
_entity_poly.pdbx_strand_id
1 'polypeptide(L)'
;MKLSIAASLLGLWAFGANAHMEVMSPPPFRSRYNPYTTDIDYSMTNPLSGSGSDFPCKGYHSLLGTSQGQSVATWKPGSTYTMTVAGSATHNGGSCQVSLSYDKGSTFKVIHSYIGNCPLQTSWSFTLPNDTPAGSALFAWSWWNNLGNREMYMNCAHVTISSAKSTGTREIGADGEEEEAQVEKRAPTDPYASRPNMFVANVGNGCSTLETYDVVFPNPGPDVTYASSKTASPVGSCGTTFVKGFKA
;
A
#
# COMPACT_ATOMS: atom_id res chain seq x y z
N MET A 1 -27.56 -17.36 62.56
CA MET A 1 -26.96 -16.57 61.46
C MET A 1 -26.28 -17.53 60.50
N LYS A 2 -26.84 -17.78 59.32
CA LYS A 2 -26.15 -18.47 58.22
C LYS A 2 -25.93 -17.43 57.13
N LEU A 3 -24.66 -17.10 56.89
CA LEU A 3 -24.22 -16.08 55.96
C LEU A 3 -24.21 -16.71 54.55
N SER A 4 -25.14 -16.30 53.69
CA SER A 4 -25.12 -16.69 52.28
C SER A 4 -24.22 -15.72 51.53
N ILE A 5 -23.07 -16.21 51.05
CA ILE A 5 -22.16 -15.45 50.19
C ILE A 5 -22.70 -15.55 48.76
N ALA A 6 -23.20 -14.44 48.23
CA ALA A 6 -23.55 -14.31 46.82
C ALA A 6 -22.27 -14.10 46.01
N ALA A 7 -21.90 -15.07 45.17
CA ALA A 7 -20.80 -14.92 44.22
C ALA A 7 -21.29 -14.15 42.99
N SER A 8 -20.92 -12.88 42.88
CA SER A 8 -21.12 -12.09 41.67
C SER A 8 -20.15 -12.54 40.58
N LEU A 9 -20.66 -13.23 39.57
CA LEU A 9 -19.98 -13.48 38.30
C LEU A 9 -19.90 -12.17 37.50
N LEU A 10 -18.79 -11.44 37.65
CA LEU A 10 -18.40 -10.37 36.74
C LEU A 10 -18.02 -11.01 35.39
N GLY A 11 -18.95 -10.96 34.44
CA GLY A 11 -18.67 -11.30 33.05
C GLY A 11 -17.68 -10.29 32.46
N LEU A 12 -16.44 -10.72 32.21
CA LEU A 12 -15.52 -9.99 31.34
C LEU A 12 -16.09 -10.01 29.92
N TRP A 13 -16.75 -8.93 29.53
CA TRP A 13 -16.93 -8.60 28.12
C TRP A 13 -15.55 -8.21 27.59
N ALA A 14 -14.88 -9.16 26.95
CA ALA A 14 -13.73 -8.86 26.12
C ALA A 14 -14.22 -8.00 24.94
N PHE A 15 -14.12 -6.69 25.06
CA PHE A 15 -14.21 -5.79 23.92
C PHE A 15 -13.05 -6.18 22.99
N GLY A 16 -13.37 -6.89 21.91
CA GLY A 16 -12.42 -7.19 20.86
C GLY A 16 -11.99 -5.90 20.20
N ALA A 17 -10.91 -5.30 20.69
CA ALA A 17 -10.18 -4.31 19.92
C ALA A 17 -9.58 -5.08 18.74
N ASN A 18 -10.23 -4.99 17.57
CA ASN A 18 -9.61 -5.40 16.31
C ASN A 18 -8.46 -4.43 16.06
N ALA A 19 -7.30 -4.81 16.60
CA ALA A 19 -6.12 -3.98 16.62
C ALA A 19 -5.30 -4.33 15.39
N HIS A 20 -5.38 -3.49 14.37
CA HIS A 20 -4.69 -3.65 13.10
C HIS A 20 -4.48 -2.26 12.44
N MET A 21 -3.87 -2.19 11.27
CA MET A 21 -3.42 -0.95 10.64
C MET A 21 -4.24 -0.61 9.38
N GLU A 22 -4.54 0.68 9.18
CA GLU A 22 -5.15 1.24 7.96
C GLU A 22 -4.35 2.44 7.45
N VAL A 23 -4.47 2.74 6.16
CA VAL A 23 -3.99 4.01 5.59
C VAL A 23 -4.92 5.14 6.02
N MET A 24 -4.34 6.21 6.56
CA MET A 24 -5.03 7.46 6.86
C MET A 24 -4.94 8.46 5.71
N SER A 25 -3.80 8.52 5.01
CA SER A 25 -3.59 9.39 3.85
C SER A 25 -2.73 8.72 2.78
N PRO A 26 -3.12 8.73 1.49
CA PRO A 26 -4.42 9.20 1.00
C PRO A 26 -5.56 8.31 1.53
N PRO A 27 -6.70 8.86 1.96
CA PRO A 27 -7.72 8.10 2.67
C PRO A 27 -8.39 7.06 1.74
N PRO A 28 -8.40 5.76 2.12
CA PRO A 28 -8.98 4.69 1.32
C PRO A 28 -10.47 4.83 1.09
N PHE A 29 -11.02 4.14 0.10
CA PHE A 29 -12.48 3.97 0.01
C PHE A 29 -13.05 3.41 1.31
N ARG A 30 -14.20 3.91 1.72
CA ARG A 30 -14.92 3.52 2.95
C ARG A 30 -14.15 3.70 4.27
N SER A 31 -12.91 4.18 4.27
CA SER A 31 -12.24 4.55 5.51
C SER A 31 -12.95 5.76 6.13
N ARG A 32 -12.96 5.81 7.47
CA ARG A 32 -13.47 6.95 8.24
C ARG A 32 -12.75 8.28 7.94
N TYR A 33 -11.56 8.21 7.36
CA TYR A 33 -10.78 9.38 6.95
C TYR A 33 -11.18 9.92 5.56
N ASN A 34 -11.97 9.17 4.80
CA ASN A 34 -12.37 9.56 3.45
C ASN A 34 -13.61 10.48 3.50
N PRO A 35 -13.50 11.76 3.09
CA PRO A 35 -14.61 12.71 3.21
C PRO A 35 -15.77 12.40 2.25
N TYR A 36 -15.57 11.51 1.27
CA TYR A 36 -16.59 11.15 0.28
C TYR A 36 -17.39 9.90 0.66
N THR A 37 -16.96 9.15 1.67
CA THR A 37 -17.69 7.94 2.06
C THR A 37 -19.00 8.30 2.75
N THR A 38 -20.07 7.56 2.41
CA THR A 38 -21.35 7.61 3.15
C THR A 38 -21.62 6.32 3.91
N ASP A 39 -20.78 5.29 3.70
CA ASP A 39 -20.88 3.98 4.33
C ASP A 39 -19.49 3.56 4.83
N ILE A 40 -19.18 3.95 6.07
CA ILE A 40 -17.87 3.70 6.71
C ILE A 40 -17.72 2.21 7.01
N ASP A 41 -16.61 1.62 6.55
CA ASP A 41 -16.17 0.32 7.02
C ASP A 41 -15.38 0.46 8.32
N TYR A 42 -16.03 0.14 9.44
CA TYR A 42 -15.39 0.13 10.77
C TYR A 42 -14.36 -1.00 10.95
N SER A 43 -14.26 -1.92 9.98
CA SER A 43 -13.27 -2.99 9.92
C SER A 43 -12.17 -2.70 8.87
N MET A 44 -11.97 -1.44 8.48
CA MET A 44 -10.96 -1.05 7.49
C MET A 44 -9.53 -1.49 7.86
N THR A 45 -9.24 -1.58 9.15
CA THR A 45 -7.96 -2.05 9.68
C THR A 45 -7.78 -3.56 9.53
N ASN A 46 -8.85 -4.35 9.36
CA ASN A 46 -8.74 -5.80 9.26
C ASN A 46 -8.02 -6.21 7.96
N PRO A 47 -7.31 -7.35 7.97
CA PRO A 47 -6.73 -7.91 6.76
C PRO A 47 -7.82 -8.26 5.74
N LEU A 48 -7.38 -8.57 4.53
CA LEU A 48 -8.23 -9.24 3.55
C LEU A 48 -8.63 -10.63 4.07
N SER A 49 -9.73 -11.15 3.54
CA SER A 49 -10.14 -12.52 3.76
C SER A 49 -9.03 -13.48 3.30
N GLY A 50 -8.72 -14.47 4.15
CA GLY A 50 -7.77 -15.53 3.80
C GLY A 50 -8.21 -16.40 2.61
N SER A 51 -9.49 -16.33 2.20
CA SER A 51 -9.98 -16.96 0.96
C SER A 51 -9.78 -16.10 -0.30
N GLY A 52 -9.41 -14.83 -0.14
CA GLY A 52 -9.30 -13.86 -1.23
C GLY A 52 -10.64 -13.31 -1.73
N SER A 53 -11.76 -13.61 -1.07
CA SER A 53 -13.11 -13.20 -1.51
C SER A 53 -13.33 -11.68 -1.61
N ASP A 54 -12.52 -10.89 -0.90
CA ASP A 54 -12.56 -9.43 -0.89
C ASP A 54 -11.29 -8.82 -1.53
N PHE A 55 -10.42 -9.62 -2.13
CA PHE A 55 -9.29 -9.12 -2.92
C PHE A 55 -9.78 -8.71 -4.33
N PRO A 56 -9.34 -7.56 -4.87
CA PRO A 56 -8.49 -6.53 -4.26
C PRO A 56 -9.28 -5.45 -3.51
N CYS A 57 -8.58 -4.64 -2.71
CA CYS A 57 -9.11 -3.42 -2.09
C CYS A 57 -10.34 -3.63 -1.19
N LYS A 58 -10.48 -4.80 -0.55
CA LYS A 58 -11.67 -5.20 0.22
C LYS A 58 -12.97 -5.15 -0.61
N GLY A 59 -12.86 -5.26 -1.94
CA GLY A 59 -13.96 -5.07 -2.91
C GLY A 59 -14.35 -3.61 -3.19
N TYR A 60 -13.74 -2.64 -2.52
CA TYR A 60 -14.17 -1.23 -2.59
C TYR A 60 -13.66 -0.47 -3.81
N HIS A 61 -12.77 -1.08 -4.61
CA HIS A 61 -12.40 -0.56 -5.93
C HIS A 61 -13.61 -0.40 -6.87
N SER A 62 -14.69 -1.13 -6.62
CA SER A 62 -15.99 -0.99 -7.31
C SER A 62 -16.63 0.40 -7.16
N LEU A 63 -16.24 1.19 -6.15
CA LEU A 63 -16.72 2.56 -5.95
C LEU A 63 -16.09 3.57 -6.90
N LEU A 64 -15.02 3.20 -7.62
CA LEU A 64 -14.35 4.10 -8.57
C LEU A 64 -15.33 4.63 -9.61
N GLY A 65 -15.39 5.96 -9.76
CA GLY A 65 -16.31 6.64 -10.69
C GLY A 65 -17.71 6.92 -10.11
N THR A 66 -17.98 6.53 -8.86
CA THR A 66 -19.18 6.93 -8.13
C THR A 66 -18.94 8.20 -7.31
N SER A 67 -20.01 8.78 -6.75
CA SER A 67 -19.90 9.93 -5.83
C SER A 67 -19.10 9.62 -4.57
N GLN A 68 -19.11 8.38 -4.10
CA GLN A 68 -18.34 7.92 -2.93
C GLN A 68 -16.88 7.59 -3.27
N GLY A 69 -16.56 7.45 -4.55
CA GLY A 69 -15.21 7.11 -5.03
C GLY A 69 -14.50 8.28 -5.70
N GLN A 70 -14.73 9.51 -5.24
CA GLN A 70 -14.01 10.68 -5.74
C GLN A 70 -12.51 10.60 -5.40
N SER A 71 -11.71 11.28 -6.22
CA SER A 71 -10.27 11.33 -6.03
C SER A 71 -9.93 12.12 -4.77
N VAL A 72 -9.14 11.51 -3.88
CA VAL A 72 -8.79 12.10 -2.58
C VAL A 72 -7.43 12.82 -2.60
N ALA A 73 -6.66 12.67 -3.68
CA ALA A 73 -5.38 13.34 -3.86
C ALA A 73 -5.07 13.53 -5.35
N THR A 74 -4.32 14.59 -5.66
CA THR A 74 -3.73 14.78 -6.99
C THR A 74 -2.21 14.80 -6.89
N TRP A 75 -1.56 13.97 -7.70
CA TRP A 75 -0.11 13.78 -7.71
C TRP A 75 0.49 14.07 -9.09
N LYS A 76 1.77 14.40 -9.11
CA LYS A 76 2.57 14.71 -10.29
C LYS A 76 3.61 13.60 -10.48
N PRO A 77 3.85 13.12 -11.71
CA PRO A 77 4.97 12.23 -11.99
C PRO A 77 6.30 12.81 -11.51
N GLY A 78 7.24 11.96 -11.10
CA GLY A 78 8.56 12.35 -10.60
C GLY A 78 8.59 12.95 -9.19
N SER A 79 7.44 13.24 -8.58
CA SER A 79 7.38 13.85 -7.24
C SER A 79 7.35 12.80 -6.12
N THR A 80 7.86 13.20 -4.96
CA THR A 80 7.81 12.40 -3.72
C THR A 80 6.54 12.69 -2.94
N TYR A 81 5.91 11.63 -2.44
CA TYR A 81 4.71 11.68 -1.62
C TYR A 81 4.90 10.84 -0.37
N THR A 82 4.07 11.12 0.64
CA THR A 82 4.06 10.40 1.90
C THR A 82 2.70 9.75 2.10
N MET A 83 2.70 8.44 2.33
CA MET A 83 1.56 7.73 2.88
C MET A 83 1.62 7.78 4.41
N THR A 84 0.48 7.99 5.06
CA THR A 84 0.37 7.82 6.52
C THR A 84 -0.48 6.63 6.88
N VAL A 85 0.00 5.82 7.84
CA VAL A 85 -0.66 4.60 8.32
C VAL A 85 -0.95 4.76 9.82
N ALA A 86 -2.14 4.37 10.25
CA ALA A 86 -2.61 4.47 11.63
C ALA A 86 -3.27 3.16 12.06
N GLY A 87 -3.29 2.88 13.36
CA GLY A 87 -3.83 1.65 13.90
C GLY A 87 -3.30 1.35 15.29
N SER A 88 -3.58 0.16 15.80
CA SER A 88 -3.23 -0.21 17.18
C SER A 88 -2.43 -1.51 17.33
N ALA A 89 -2.28 -2.33 16.28
CA ALA A 89 -1.31 -3.41 16.27
C ALA A 89 -0.53 -3.46 14.96
N THR A 90 0.78 -3.28 15.08
CA THR A 90 1.72 -3.27 13.97
C THR A 90 2.31 -4.65 13.67
N HIS A 91 1.95 -5.69 14.44
CA HIS A 91 2.46 -7.06 14.27
C HIS A 91 3.98 -7.16 14.10
N ASN A 92 4.72 -6.35 14.88
CA ASN A 92 6.18 -6.25 14.83
C ASN A 92 6.74 -5.83 13.45
N GLY A 93 5.90 -5.19 12.62
CA GLY A 93 6.23 -4.77 11.27
C GLY A 93 5.92 -5.85 10.25
N GLY A 94 6.85 -6.08 9.33
CA GLY A 94 6.62 -6.84 8.11
C GLY A 94 7.16 -6.10 6.90
N SER A 95 6.64 -6.47 5.73
CA SER A 95 7.00 -5.82 4.48
C SER A 95 5.76 -5.26 3.79
N CYS A 96 5.91 -4.13 3.11
CA CYS A 96 4.82 -3.46 2.42
C CYS A 96 5.18 -3.14 0.97
N GLN A 97 4.15 -2.98 0.14
CA GLN A 97 4.28 -2.36 -1.17
C GLN A 97 3.30 -1.20 -1.31
N VAL A 98 3.77 -0.13 -1.94
CA VAL A 98 2.93 0.89 -2.54
C VAL A 98 2.84 0.60 -4.04
N SER A 99 1.63 0.63 -4.59
CA SER A 99 1.40 0.33 -6.00
C SER A 99 0.28 1.19 -6.61
N LEU A 100 0.27 1.29 -7.94
CA LEU A 100 -0.78 1.98 -8.70
C LEU A 100 -1.47 1.02 -9.67
N SER A 101 -2.79 1.16 -9.83
CA SER A 101 -3.58 0.48 -10.86
C SER A 101 -4.33 1.50 -11.72
N TYR A 102 -4.27 1.33 -13.04
CA TYR A 102 -5.02 2.10 -14.04
C TYR A 102 -6.14 1.30 -14.70
N ASP A 103 -6.24 0.00 -14.39
CA ASP A 103 -7.18 -0.96 -14.97
C ASP A 103 -8.23 -1.40 -13.95
N LYS A 104 -8.66 -0.45 -13.11
CA LYS A 104 -9.71 -0.60 -12.09
C LYS A 104 -9.45 -1.71 -11.06
N GLY A 105 -8.18 -1.99 -10.79
CA GLY A 105 -7.75 -2.99 -9.80
C GLY A 105 -7.43 -4.36 -10.40
N SER A 106 -7.43 -4.52 -11.72
CA SER A 106 -7.08 -5.81 -12.35
C SER A 106 -5.59 -6.12 -12.18
N THR A 107 -4.72 -5.10 -12.30
CA THR A 107 -3.29 -5.19 -12.04
C THR A 107 -2.80 -3.97 -11.27
N PHE A 108 -1.80 -4.18 -10.41
CA PHE A 108 -1.17 -3.14 -9.62
C PHE A 108 0.33 -3.14 -9.89
N LYS A 109 0.89 -2.01 -10.34
CA LYS A 109 2.33 -1.85 -10.60
C LYS A 109 3.03 -1.29 -9.36
N VAL A 110 4.11 -1.95 -8.93
CA VAL A 110 4.85 -1.57 -7.72
C VAL A 110 5.58 -0.25 -7.93
N ILE A 111 5.27 0.73 -7.08
CA ILE A 111 5.99 2.01 -7.01
C ILE A 111 7.14 1.92 -6.02
N HIS A 112 6.95 1.31 -4.86
CA HIS A 112 7.96 1.20 -3.82
C HIS A 112 7.74 -0.05 -2.98
N SER A 113 8.82 -0.76 -2.65
CA SER A 113 8.83 -1.89 -1.72
C SER A 113 9.57 -1.53 -0.43
N TYR A 114 8.94 -1.76 0.72
CA TYR A 114 9.57 -1.63 2.03
C TYR A 114 9.74 -3.04 2.60
N ILE A 115 10.98 -3.52 2.69
CA ILE A 115 11.30 -4.85 3.20
C ILE A 115 11.76 -4.70 4.65
N GLY A 116 10.89 -5.06 5.58
CA GLY A 116 11.09 -4.90 7.01
C GLY A 116 10.58 -3.57 7.58
N ASN A 117 10.33 -3.58 8.89
CA ASN A 117 9.86 -2.45 9.69
C ASN A 117 8.55 -1.77 9.23
N CYS A 118 7.89 -2.21 8.17
CA CYS A 118 6.63 -1.61 7.76
C CYS A 118 5.44 -2.31 8.45
N PRO A 119 4.47 -1.61 9.08
CA PRO A 119 4.33 -0.15 9.26
C PRO A 119 4.68 0.36 10.68
N LEU A 120 5.90 0.17 11.17
CA LEU A 120 6.34 0.59 12.53
C LEU A 120 6.50 2.11 12.73
N GLN A 121 6.47 2.89 11.65
CA GLN A 121 6.40 4.36 11.69
C GLN A 121 5.10 4.83 11.03
N THR A 122 4.68 6.04 11.38
CA THR A 122 3.42 6.61 10.86
C THR A 122 3.51 6.99 9.39
N SER A 123 4.66 7.49 8.93
CA SER A 123 4.82 8.12 7.62
C SER A 123 5.79 7.36 6.73
N TRP A 124 5.42 7.11 5.47
CA TRP A 124 6.18 6.31 4.52
C TRP A 124 6.31 7.03 3.17
N SER A 125 7.54 7.42 2.83
CA SER A 125 7.82 8.21 1.62
C SER A 125 8.09 7.33 0.41
N PHE A 126 7.43 7.63 -0.71
CA PHE A 126 7.66 6.99 -2.00
C PHE A 126 7.73 8.04 -3.11
N THR A 127 8.44 7.74 -4.20
CA THR A 127 8.57 8.64 -5.35
C THR A 127 7.86 8.05 -6.56
N LEU A 128 7.00 8.82 -7.22
CA LEU A 128 6.41 8.38 -8.47
C LEU A 128 7.45 8.39 -9.60
N PRO A 129 7.48 7.39 -10.50
CA PRO A 129 8.25 7.46 -11.73
C PRO A 129 7.97 8.73 -12.53
N ASN A 130 8.98 9.25 -13.23
CA ASN A 130 8.83 10.44 -14.08
C ASN A 130 7.82 10.24 -15.21
N ASP A 131 7.66 9.00 -15.67
CA ASP A 131 6.75 8.58 -16.73
C ASP A 131 5.45 7.97 -16.20
N THR A 132 5.11 8.20 -14.92
CA THR A 132 3.84 7.73 -14.35
C THR A 132 2.67 8.24 -15.21
N PRO A 133 1.80 7.37 -15.74
CA PRO A 133 0.72 7.77 -16.64
C PRO A 133 -0.21 8.81 -15.99
N ALA A 134 -0.63 9.82 -16.75
CA ALA A 134 -1.66 10.74 -16.27
C ALA A 134 -3.03 10.06 -16.24
N GLY A 135 -3.89 10.45 -15.31
CA GLY A 135 -5.29 10.01 -15.25
C GLY A 135 -5.75 9.57 -13.87
N SER A 136 -6.93 8.96 -13.84
CA SER A 136 -7.50 8.32 -12.66
C SER A 136 -6.76 7.01 -12.36
N ALA A 137 -6.30 6.85 -11.12
CA ALA A 137 -5.58 5.67 -10.66
C ALA A 137 -6.06 5.23 -9.28
N LEU A 138 -5.97 3.93 -9.02
CA LEU A 138 -6.05 3.39 -7.67
C LEU A 138 -4.65 3.36 -7.07
N PHE A 139 -4.45 4.07 -5.98
CA PHE A 139 -3.34 3.83 -5.06
C PHE A 139 -3.67 2.64 -4.18
N ALA A 140 -2.70 1.75 -3.96
CA ALA A 140 -2.82 0.66 -3.01
C ALA A 140 -1.60 0.57 -2.09
N TRP A 141 -1.88 0.49 -0.79
CA TRP A 141 -0.95 -0.02 0.21
C TRP A 141 -1.27 -1.47 0.47
N SER A 142 -0.27 -2.34 0.35
CA SER A 142 -0.37 -3.72 0.79
C SER A 142 0.69 -4.03 1.83
N TRP A 143 0.33 -4.80 2.85
CA TRP A 143 1.22 -5.18 3.94
C TRP A 143 1.07 -6.64 4.31
N TRP A 144 2.21 -7.31 4.50
CA TRP A 144 2.32 -8.67 5.02
C TRP A 144 3.01 -8.60 6.37
N ASN A 145 2.27 -8.94 7.41
CA ASN A 145 2.68 -8.82 8.81
C ASN A 145 3.76 -9.85 9.18
N ASN A 146 4.72 -9.39 10.00
CA ASN A 146 5.82 -10.23 10.49
C ASN A 146 5.28 -11.29 11.49
N LEU A 147 4.58 -10.84 12.53
CA LEU A 147 4.10 -11.68 13.64
C LEU A 147 2.60 -11.99 13.53
N GLY A 148 2.16 -13.19 13.94
CA GLY A 148 0.73 -13.55 14.04
C GLY A 148 0.24 -14.42 12.88
N ASN A 149 -1.04 -14.29 12.52
CA ASN A 149 -1.60 -15.03 11.38
C ASN A 149 -0.91 -14.63 10.07
N ARG A 150 -0.90 -15.53 9.09
CA ARG A 150 -0.38 -15.22 7.76
C ARG A 150 -1.45 -14.44 7.00
N GLU A 151 -1.33 -13.11 7.00
CA GLU A 151 -2.36 -12.21 6.48
C GLU A 151 -1.79 -11.30 5.39
N MET A 152 -2.71 -10.69 4.63
CA MET A 152 -2.41 -9.60 3.71
C MET A 152 -3.40 -8.47 4.00
N TYR A 153 -2.87 -7.31 4.34
CA TYR A 153 -3.64 -6.07 4.45
C TYR A 153 -3.60 -5.36 3.12
N MET A 154 -4.71 -4.77 2.71
CA MET A 154 -4.76 -3.93 1.52
C MET A 154 -5.77 -2.81 1.69
N ASN A 155 -5.32 -1.58 1.52
CA ASN A 155 -6.19 -0.41 1.46
C ASN A 155 -5.96 0.33 0.14
N CYS A 156 -7.05 0.75 -0.50
CA CYS A 156 -7.00 1.44 -1.78
C CYS A 156 -7.72 2.78 -1.76
N ALA A 157 -7.09 3.79 -2.35
CA ALA A 157 -7.63 5.13 -2.50
C ALA A 157 -7.66 5.52 -3.98
N HIS A 158 -8.64 6.32 -4.39
CA HIS A 158 -8.63 6.95 -5.71
C HIS A 158 -7.72 8.19 -5.67
N VAL A 159 -6.73 8.22 -6.56
CA VAL A 159 -5.87 9.38 -6.77
C VAL A 159 -5.90 9.79 -8.24
N THR A 160 -5.65 11.06 -8.50
CA THR A 160 -5.49 11.59 -9.86
C THR A 160 -4.02 11.86 -10.10
N ILE A 161 -3.44 11.26 -11.13
CA ILE A 161 -2.12 11.66 -11.62
C ILE A 161 -2.33 12.77 -12.64
N SER A 162 -1.86 13.97 -12.33
CA SER A 162 -1.89 15.08 -13.28
C SER A 162 -0.96 14.80 -14.45
N SER A 163 -1.33 15.26 -15.64
CA SER A 163 -0.38 15.35 -16.75
C SER A 163 0.87 16.07 -16.28
N ALA A 164 2.04 15.51 -16.57
CA ALA A 164 3.25 16.30 -16.59
C ALA A 164 2.99 17.41 -17.61
N LYS A 165 2.58 18.61 -17.15
CA LYS A 165 2.72 19.77 -18.01
C LYS A 165 4.20 19.77 -18.34
N SER A 166 4.57 19.57 -19.61
CA SER A 166 5.77 20.24 -20.07
C SER A 166 5.49 21.70 -19.75
N THR A 167 6.09 22.25 -18.70
CA THR A 167 6.40 23.67 -18.68
C THR A 167 7.35 23.88 -19.84
N GLY A 168 6.71 24.00 -20.99
CA GLY A 168 7.22 24.04 -22.34
C GLY A 168 6.13 24.66 -23.20
N THR A 169 5.36 25.61 -22.62
CA THR A 169 5.05 26.81 -23.39
C THR A 169 6.40 27.39 -23.76
N ARG A 170 6.82 27.16 -25.00
CA ARG A 170 7.92 27.88 -25.64
C ARG A 170 7.54 29.35 -25.65
N GLU A 171 7.81 30.06 -24.57
CA GLU A 171 8.06 31.49 -24.69
C GLU A 171 9.50 31.59 -25.15
N ILE A 172 9.66 31.99 -26.42
CA ILE A 172 10.97 32.31 -26.98
C ILE A 172 11.41 33.60 -26.29
N GLY A 173 12.24 33.48 -25.26
CA GLY A 173 13.06 34.58 -24.75
C GLY A 173 13.99 35.06 -25.86
N ALA A 174 14.23 36.37 -25.91
CA ALA A 174 14.98 37.05 -26.97
C ALA A 174 16.50 36.77 -26.93
N ASP A 175 16.96 36.00 -25.95
CA ASP A 175 18.30 35.54 -25.69
C ASP A 175 18.26 34.01 -25.70
N GLY A 176 18.81 33.38 -26.73
CA GLY A 176 18.75 31.94 -26.97
C GLY A 176 19.56 31.08 -25.98
N GLU A 177 19.40 31.31 -24.68
CA GLU A 177 19.97 30.49 -23.61
C GLU A 177 18.87 29.67 -22.95
N GLU A 178 18.90 28.36 -23.21
CA GLU A 178 17.97 27.37 -22.66
C GLU A 178 18.30 27.11 -21.19
N GLU A 179 17.65 27.79 -20.25
CA GLU A 179 17.67 27.35 -18.84
C GLU A 179 16.58 26.30 -18.62
N GLU A 180 16.90 25.04 -18.94
CA GLU A 180 16.06 23.90 -18.54
C GLU A 180 15.96 23.87 -17.01
N ALA A 181 14.76 24.08 -16.48
CA ALA A 181 14.45 23.77 -15.10
C ALA A 181 14.89 22.33 -14.80
N GLN A 182 15.97 22.20 -14.04
CA GLN A 182 16.57 20.93 -13.63
C GLN A 182 15.63 20.23 -12.64
N VAL A 183 14.55 19.64 -13.15
CA VAL A 183 14.00 18.44 -12.51
C VAL A 183 15.05 17.39 -12.76
N GLU A 184 15.82 17.00 -11.75
CA GLU A 184 16.72 15.86 -11.85
C GLU A 184 15.89 14.67 -12.34
N LYS A 185 15.95 14.40 -13.65
CA LYS A 185 15.30 13.26 -14.27
C LYS A 185 15.91 12.04 -13.61
N ARG A 186 15.20 11.44 -12.65
CA ARG A 186 15.34 10.02 -12.31
C ARG A 186 15.63 9.29 -13.63
N ALA A 187 16.80 8.63 -13.70
CA ALA A 187 17.34 8.11 -14.94
C ALA A 187 16.28 7.27 -15.70
N PRO A 188 16.24 7.32 -17.04
CA PRO A 188 15.24 6.61 -17.86
C PRO A 188 15.33 5.07 -17.79
N THR A 189 16.12 4.52 -16.86
CA THR A 189 16.34 3.08 -16.71
C THR A 189 15.18 2.34 -16.03
N ASP A 190 14.25 3.05 -15.39
CA ASP A 190 13.16 2.46 -14.59
C ASP A 190 11.73 2.91 -15.01
N PRO A 191 11.31 2.64 -16.26
CA PRO A 191 10.01 3.08 -16.77
C PRO A 191 8.84 2.45 -16.01
N TYR A 192 7.74 3.20 -15.84
CA TYR A 192 6.54 2.73 -15.15
C TYR A 192 6.03 1.40 -15.73
N ALA A 193 6.05 1.27 -17.06
CA ALA A 193 5.55 0.09 -17.76
C ALA A 193 6.36 -1.20 -17.46
N SER A 194 7.66 -1.11 -17.14
CA SER A 194 8.49 -2.28 -16.82
C SER A 194 8.37 -2.73 -15.37
N ARG A 195 7.69 -1.95 -14.52
CA ARG A 195 7.55 -2.27 -13.10
C ARG A 195 6.79 -3.57 -12.90
N PRO A 196 7.19 -4.37 -11.89
CA PRO A 196 6.54 -5.63 -11.63
C PRO A 196 5.12 -5.40 -11.12
N ASN A 197 4.30 -6.44 -11.28
CA ASN A 197 3.03 -6.47 -10.58
C ASN A 197 3.26 -6.64 -9.08
N MET A 198 2.36 -6.08 -8.28
CA MET A 198 2.34 -6.20 -6.83
C MET A 198 2.34 -7.67 -6.42
N PHE A 199 3.12 -7.98 -5.38
CA PHE A 199 3.12 -9.28 -4.74
C PHE A 199 1.74 -9.56 -4.12
N VAL A 200 1.31 -10.83 -4.16
CA VAL A 200 0.04 -11.27 -3.56
C VAL A 200 0.27 -12.62 -2.89
N ALA A 201 -0.09 -12.71 -1.62
CA ALA A 201 0.01 -13.93 -0.81
C ALA A 201 -1.03 -13.90 0.30
N ASN A 202 -1.23 -15.03 0.98
CA ASN A 202 -2.11 -15.14 2.16
C ASN A 202 -3.61 -14.87 1.89
N VAL A 203 -4.02 -14.98 0.62
CA VAL A 203 -5.41 -14.73 0.17
C VAL A 203 -5.97 -15.93 -0.60
N GLY A 204 -5.62 -17.15 -0.18
CA GLY A 204 -6.12 -18.38 -0.81
C GLY A 204 -5.54 -18.67 -2.19
N ASN A 205 -4.52 -17.93 -2.62
CA ASN A 205 -3.89 -18.05 -3.95
C ASN A 205 -2.77 -19.10 -4.03
N GLY A 206 -2.57 -19.91 -2.97
CA GLY A 206 -1.50 -20.90 -2.90
C GLY A 206 -0.10 -20.33 -2.67
N CYS A 207 0.04 -19.02 -2.42
CA CYS A 207 1.27 -18.37 -1.98
C CYS A 207 1.14 -17.92 -0.53
N SER A 208 2.19 -18.14 0.27
CA SER A 208 2.19 -17.78 1.70
C SER A 208 3.49 -17.15 2.15
N THR A 209 3.40 -16.26 3.14
CA THR A 209 4.55 -15.75 3.89
C THR A 209 4.86 -16.61 5.11
N LEU A 210 6.04 -16.44 5.70
CA LEU A 210 6.46 -17.16 6.91
C LEU A 210 6.33 -16.25 8.14
N GLU A 211 5.86 -16.80 9.26
CA GLU A 211 5.78 -16.09 10.53
C GLU A 211 7.17 -15.79 11.10
N THR A 212 7.34 -14.61 11.71
CA THR A 212 8.59 -14.08 12.28
C THR A 212 9.66 -13.71 11.25
N TYR A 213 9.29 -13.59 9.97
CA TYR A 213 10.17 -13.14 8.88
C TYR A 213 9.52 -12.00 8.11
N ASP A 214 10.32 -11.03 7.70
CA ASP A 214 9.91 -10.05 6.71
C ASP A 214 10.03 -10.67 5.31
N VAL A 215 8.94 -10.65 4.54
CA VAL A 215 8.95 -11.24 3.20
C VAL A 215 9.82 -10.42 2.24
N VAL A 216 10.79 -11.06 1.59
CA VAL A 216 11.48 -10.48 0.44
C VAL A 216 10.65 -10.76 -0.80
N PHE A 217 10.15 -9.70 -1.43
CA PHE A 217 9.33 -9.84 -2.62
C PHE A 217 10.14 -10.46 -3.77
N PRO A 218 9.59 -11.45 -4.51
CA PRO A 218 10.26 -12.03 -5.67
C PRO A 218 10.62 -11.00 -6.74
N ASN A 219 9.80 -9.95 -6.86
CA ASN A 219 10.00 -8.83 -7.78
C ASN A 219 9.68 -7.51 -7.06
N PRO A 220 10.65 -6.93 -6.33
CA PRO A 220 10.40 -5.74 -5.49
C PRO A 220 10.32 -4.43 -6.30
N GLY A 221 10.70 -4.47 -7.58
CA GLY A 221 10.87 -3.27 -8.40
C GLY A 221 12.19 -2.55 -8.12
N PRO A 222 12.43 -1.43 -8.81
CA PRO A 222 13.70 -0.68 -8.68
C PRO A 222 13.79 0.15 -7.39
N ASP A 223 12.64 0.49 -6.80
CA ASP A 223 12.54 1.31 -5.60
C ASP A 223 12.33 0.46 -4.37
N VAL A 224 13.40 0.26 -3.59
CA VAL A 224 13.39 -0.61 -2.42
C VAL A 224 14.02 0.09 -1.23
N THR A 225 13.30 0.12 -0.12
CA THR A 225 13.88 0.40 1.21
C THR A 225 14.03 -0.92 1.94
N TYR A 226 15.26 -1.26 2.30
CA TYR A 226 15.56 -2.48 3.04
C TYR A 226 15.90 -2.12 4.49
N ALA A 227 15.07 -2.58 5.42
CA ALA A 227 15.17 -2.31 6.85
C ALA A 227 14.79 -3.54 7.67
N SER A 228 15.25 -4.72 7.26
CA SER A 228 15.00 -5.99 7.97
C SER A 228 16.30 -6.61 8.47
N SER A 229 16.26 -7.20 9.66
CA SER A 229 17.32 -8.06 10.22
C SER A 229 17.07 -9.55 9.99
N LYS A 230 15.87 -9.93 9.51
CA LYS A 230 15.47 -11.33 9.35
C LYS A 230 14.41 -11.47 8.26
N THR A 231 14.85 -11.92 7.09
CA THR A 231 13.99 -12.08 5.92
C THR A 231 13.82 -13.53 5.48
N ALA A 232 12.74 -13.79 4.76
CA ALA A 232 12.53 -15.04 4.04
C ALA A 232 11.83 -14.79 2.70
N SER A 233 12.13 -15.63 1.71
CA SER A 233 11.31 -15.71 0.50
C SER A 233 9.93 -16.30 0.84
N PRO A 234 8.87 -15.93 0.09
CA PRO A 234 7.57 -16.54 0.26
C PRO A 234 7.61 -18.00 -0.23
N VAL A 235 6.65 -18.81 0.22
CA VAL A 235 6.55 -20.23 -0.06
C VAL A 235 5.26 -20.57 -0.82
N GLY A 236 5.31 -21.59 -1.67
CA GLY A 236 4.20 -21.98 -2.53
C GLY A 236 4.23 -21.32 -3.91
N SER A 237 3.06 -21.10 -4.51
CA SER A 237 2.88 -20.62 -5.88
C SER A 237 2.97 -19.10 -5.99
N CYS A 238 4.14 -18.53 -5.73
CA CYS A 238 4.35 -17.09 -5.53
C CYS A 238 4.79 -16.28 -6.77
N GLY A 239 4.58 -16.81 -7.98
CA GLY A 239 5.09 -16.22 -9.22
C GLY A 239 6.62 -16.33 -9.35
N THR A 240 7.15 -16.04 -10.55
CA THR A 240 8.57 -16.31 -10.87
C THR A 240 9.52 -15.42 -10.07
N THR A 241 10.41 -16.08 -9.34
CA THR A 241 11.59 -15.56 -8.65
C THR A 241 12.65 -15.10 -9.66
N PHE A 242 12.80 -13.79 -9.86
CA PHE A 242 14.04 -13.24 -10.41
C PHE A 242 14.89 -12.70 -9.25
N VAL A 243 15.54 -13.61 -8.52
CA VAL A 243 16.58 -13.22 -7.58
C VAL A 243 17.87 -13.01 -8.36
N LYS A 244 18.09 -11.78 -8.86
CA LYS A 244 19.45 -11.35 -9.21
C LYS A 244 20.10 -10.87 -7.91
N GLY A 245 21.02 -11.69 -7.40
CA GLY A 245 21.59 -11.65 -6.05
C GLY A 245 21.73 -10.27 -5.40
N PHE A 246 20.99 -10.08 -4.29
CA PHE A 246 21.43 -9.20 -3.21
C PHE A 246 22.44 -9.99 -2.38
N LYS A 247 23.72 -9.56 -2.40
CA LYS A 247 24.67 -9.97 -1.39
C LYS A 247 24.31 -9.26 -0.07
N ALA A 248 24.29 -10.04 1.01
CA ALA A 248 24.22 -9.56 2.38
C ALA A 248 25.40 -8.63 2.71
#